data_AF-A0A8C2EUG1-F1
#
_entry.id   AF-A0A8C2EUG1-F1
#
_cell.length_a   1.000
_cell.length_b   1.000
_cell.length_c   1.000
_cell.angle_alpha   90.00
_cell.angle_beta   90.00
_cell.angle_gamma   90.00
#
_symmetry.space_group_name_H-M   'P 1'
#
loop_
_entity.id
_entity.type
_entity.pdbx_description
1 polymer ?
#
loop_
_entity_poly.entity_id
_entity_poly.type
_entity_poly.pdbx_seq_one_letter_code
_entity_poly.pdbx_strand_id
1 'polypeptide(L)'
;MKRSVLFTSIMASKTMQMRISGVLIFLIIICVCVCVQVVTLWYRAPEVLLQSSYATPVDLWSVGCIFAEMFRRRPLFRGNSDVDQLGKIFDVVGVPSPEDWPQEVGLPQSAFSPRPPQPIEDLVPDMDELGKLLLLRFLSFNPSRRISAYDALSHPYFQSLDSTSKSLYAQPFPSKKPSLEERAA
;
A
#
# COMPACT_ATOMS: atom_id res chain seq x y z
N MET A 1 -16.57 3.12 -16.55
CA MET A 1 -17.65 3.27 -15.53
C MET A 1 -17.89 2.02 -14.66
N LYS A 2 -17.36 0.82 -14.99
CA LYS A 2 -17.55 -0.40 -14.18
C LYS A 2 -16.36 -0.80 -13.27
N ARG A 3 -15.25 -0.04 -13.25
CA ARG A 3 -14.02 -0.39 -12.49
C ARG A 3 -13.91 0.26 -11.11
N SER A 4 -14.55 1.40 -10.89
CA SER A 4 -14.63 2.03 -9.56
C SER A 4 -15.48 1.21 -8.60
N VAL A 5 -16.48 0.48 -9.11
CA VAL A 5 -17.46 -0.22 -8.27
C VAL A 5 -16.87 -1.43 -7.54
N LEU A 6 -15.86 -2.13 -8.10
CA LEU A 6 -15.27 -3.29 -7.41
C LEU A 6 -14.42 -2.86 -6.19
N PHE A 7 -13.62 -1.80 -6.36
CA PHE A 7 -12.87 -1.19 -5.25
C PHE A 7 -13.81 -0.50 -4.23
N THR A 8 -14.91 0.12 -4.69
CA THR A 8 -15.89 0.74 -3.80
C THR A 8 -16.76 -0.29 -3.07
N SER A 9 -17.09 -1.45 -3.65
CA SER A 9 -17.90 -2.48 -2.99
C SER A 9 -17.19 -3.16 -1.83
N ILE A 10 -15.85 -3.28 -1.86
CA ILE A 10 -15.06 -3.74 -0.71
C ILE A 10 -15.07 -2.68 0.41
N MET A 11 -15.18 -1.40 0.04
CA MET A 11 -15.13 -0.25 0.95
C MET A 11 -16.50 0.16 1.54
N ALA A 12 -17.61 -0.44 1.09
CA ALA A 12 -18.96 0.05 1.40
C ALA A 12 -19.61 -0.53 2.67
N SER A 13 -18.96 -1.47 3.37
CA SER A 13 -19.45 -1.91 4.67
C SER A 13 -18.81 -1.07 5.76
N LYS A 14 -19.61 -0.29 6.49
CA LYS A 14 -19.23 0.66 7.56
C LYS A 14 -18.63 0.01 8.81
N THR A 15 -17.97 -1.12 8.67
CA THR A 15 -17.25 -1.77 9.77
C THR A 15 -15.91 -2.23 9.21
N MET A 16 -14.89 -1.44 9.55
CA MET A 16 -13.47 -1.72 9.34
C MET A 16 -13.11 -3.01 10.07
N GLN A 17 -13.46 -4.16 9.49
CA GLN A 17 -13.09 -5.47 9.98
C GLN A 17 -12.30 -6.19 8.89
N MET A 18 -11.14 -5.62 8.57
CA MET A 18 -10.08 -6.32 7.85
C MET A 18 -9.53 -7.39 8.79
N ARG A 19 -10.17 -8.57 8.82
CA ARG A 19 -9.62 -9.76 9.47
C ARG A 19 -8.28 -10.10 8.80
N ILE A 20 -7.34 -10.61 9.56
CA ILE A 20 -5.97 -10.97 9.10
C ILE A 20 -5.98 -11.99 7.95
N SER A 21 -6.98 -12.87 7.88
CA SER A 21 -7.22 -13.73 6.71
C SER A 21 -7.53 -12.94 5.43
N GLY A 22 -8.14 -11.77 5.57
CA GLY A 22 -8.40 -10.81 4.50
C GLY A 22 -7.17 -10.02 4.07
N VAL A 23 -6.18 -9.78 4.93
CA VAL A 23 -4.94 -9.07 4.55
C VAL A 23 -4.03 -9.97 3.70
N LEU A 24 -3.95 -11.26 4.03
CA LEU A 24 -3.25 -12.25 3.21
C LEU A 24 -3.97 -12.47 1.87
N ILE A 25 -5.31 -12.57 1.88
CA ILE A 25 -6.13 -12.63 0.66
C ILE A 25 -6.04 -11.32 -0.13
N PHE A 26 -5.91 -10.16 0.52
CA PHE A 26 -5.77 -8.86 -0.13
C PHE A 26 -4.38 -8.67 -0.73
N LEU A 27 -3.31 -9.10 -0.05
CA LEU A 27 -1.95 -9.19 -0.59
C LEU A 27 -1.88 -10.19 -1.76
N ILE A 28 -2.57 -11.33 -1.67
CA ILE A 28 -2.67 -12.32 -2.75
C ILE A 28 -3.52 -11.79 -3.92
N ILE A 29 -4.65 -11.12 -3.68
CA ILE A 29 -5.49 -10.52 -4.74
C ILE A 29 -4.76 -9.34 -5.39
N ILE A 30 -4.00 -8.55 -4.63
CA ILE A 30 -3.15 -7.48 -5.17
C ILE A 30 -2.04 -8.07 -6.04
N CYS A 31 -1.33 -9.08 -5.53
CA CYS A 31 -0.31 -9.79 -6.30
C CYS A 31 -0.89 -10.41 -7.59
N VAL A 32 -2.05 -11.07 -7.50
CA VAL A 32 -2.70 -11.76 -8.64
C VAL A 32 -3.37 -10.78 -9.63
N CYS A 33 -4.02 -9.70 -9.18
CA CYS A 33 -4.63 -8.71 -10.07
C CYS A 33 -3.60 -7.79 -10.75
N VAL A 34 -2.44 -7.55 -10.13
CA VAL A 34 -1.36 -6.77 -10.74
C VAL A 34 -0.61 -7.59 -11.80
N CYS A 35 -0.44 -8.90 -11.60
CA CYS A 35 0.25 -9.77 -12.56
C CYS A 35 -0.52 -10.02 -13.88
N VAL A 36 -1.86 -9.98 -13.89
CA VAL A 36 -2.60 -10.58 -15.02
C VAL A 36 -2.94 -9.61 -16.16
N GLN A 37 -3.33 -8.36 -15.92
CA GLN A 37 -3.57 -7.37 -17.00
C GLN A 37 -4.20 -6.11 -16.41
N VAL A 38 -3.45 -5.01 -16.37
CA VAL A 38 -3.85 -3.63 -16.73
C VAL A 38 -2.74 -2.70 -16.26
N VAL A 39 -2.07 -2.13 -17.26
CA VAL A 39 -1.08 -1.07 -17.23
C VAL A 39 -1.54 0.12 -16.36
N THR A 40 -1.35 0.07 -15.05
CA THR A 40 -1.46 1.26 -14.20
C THR A 40 -0.06 1.66 -13.78
N LEU A 41 0.52 2.55 -14.59
CA LEU A 41 1.81 3.23 -14.39
C LEU A 41 2.02 3.69 -12.92
N TRP A 42 0.93 4.03 -12.24
CA TRP A 42 0.86 4.56 -10.88
C TRP A 42 1.47 3.67 -9.79
N TYR A 43 1.52 2.36 -10.00
CA TYR A 43 2.06 1.39 -9.03
C TYR A 43 3.43 0.84 -9.43
N ARG A 44 4.01 1.27 -10.55
CA ARG A 44 5.32 0.77 -11.00
C ARG A 44 6.45 1.26 -10.08
N ALA A 45 7.33 0.33 -9.75
CA ALA A 45 8.54 0.61 -8.99
C ALA A 45 9.54 1.46 -9.78
N PRO A 46 10.36 2.29 -9.12
CA PRO A 46 11.29 3.20 -9.80
C PRO A 46 12.29 2.46 -10.70
N GLU A 47 12.77 1.28 -10.30
CA GLU A 47 13.68 0.46 -11.10
C GLU A 47 13.06 -0.02 -12.43
N VAL A 48 11.75 -0.29 -12.45
CA VAL A 48 11.02 -0.67 -13.67
C VAL A 48 10.86 0.55 -14.59
N LEU A 49 10.60 1.72 -14.02
CA LEU A 49 10.49 2.99 -14.77
C LEU A 49 11.84 3.44 -15.33
N LEU A 50 12.93 3.14 -14.64
CA LEU A 50 14.30 3.39 -15.07
C LEU A 50 14.84 2.32 -16.04
N GLN A 51 14.04 1.29 -16.35
CA GLN A 51 14.44 0.16 -17.21
C GLN A 51 15.69 -0.57 -16.69
N SER A 52 15.83 -0.65 -15.36
CA SER A 52 16.91 -1.37 -14.69
C SER A 52 16.54 -2.85 -14.47
N SER A 53 17.51 -3.64 -14.03
CA SER A 53 17.31 -5.02 -13.60
C SER A 53 16.29 -5.07 -12.45
N TYR A 54 15.28 -5.92 -12.56
CA TYR A 54 14.21 -6.05 -11.58
C TYR A 54 14.04 -7.49 -11.09
N ALA A 55 13.55 -7.62 -9.85
CA ALA A 55 13.31 -8.89 -9.18
C ALA A 55 12.09 -8.79 -8.27
N THR A 56 11.94 -9.72 -7.32
CA THR A 56 10.83 -9.77 -6.35
C THR A 56 10.53 -8.48 -5.58
N PRO A 57 11.47 -7.54 -5.30
CA PRO A 57 11.14 -6.31 -4.58
C PRO A 57 10.15 -5.38 -5.30
N VAL A 58 9.95 -5.51 -6.63
CA VAL A 58 9.03 -4.64 -7.38
C VAL A 58 7.58 -4.75 -6.90
N ASP A 59 7.18 -5.94 -6.44
CA ASP A 59 5.83 -6.19 -5.95
C ASP A 59 5.59 -5.44 -4.63
N LEU A 60 6.62 -5.32 -3.82
CA LEU A 60 6.56 -4.69 -2.49
C LEU A 60 6.44 -3.16 -2.59
N TRP A 61 6.96 -2.56 -3.66
CA TRP A 61 6.68 -1.17 -3.99
C TRP A 61 5.19 -0.94 -4.28
N SER A 62 4.62 -1.81 -5.12
CA SER A 62 3.20 -1.75 -5.49
C SER A 62 2.31 -1.90 -4.26
N VAL A 63 2.67 -2.82 -3.35
CA VAL A 63 2.00 -2.98 -2.05
C VAL A 63 2.07 -1.70 -1.22
N GLY A 64 3.22 -1.03 -1.14
CA GLY A 64 3.35 0.26 -0.45
C GLY A 64 2.44 1.35 -1.03
N CYS A 65 2.36 1.44 -2.35
CA CYS A 65 1.49 2.41 -3.04
C CYS A 65 0.01 2.17 -2.69
N ILE A 66 -0.43 0.91 -2.72
CA ILE A 66 -1.81 0.54 -2.36
C ILE A 66 -2.06 0.73 -0.87
N PHE A 67 -1.06 0.43 -0.04
CA PHE A 67 -1.12 0.62 1.40
C PHE A 67 -1.39 2.09 1.75
N ALA A 68 -0.67 3.03 1.15
CA ALA A 68 -0.95 4.46 1.29
C ALA A 68 -2.32 4.87 0.71
N GLU A 69 -2.71 4.30 -0.43
CA GLU A 69 -3.99 4.60 -1.09
C GLU A 69 -5.21 4.21 -0.24
N MET A 70 -5.12 3.13 0.55
CA MET A 70 -6.20 2.73 1.46
C MET A 70 -6.56 3.81 2.48
N PHE A 71 -5.57 4.56 2.96
CA PHE A 71 -5.78 5.68 3.89
C PHE A 71 -6.20 6.95 3.13
N ARG A 72 -5.54 7.26 2.01
CA ARG A 72 -5.79 8.50 1.25
C ARG A 72 -7.08 8.48 0.42
N ARG A 73 -7.63 7.30 0.13
CA ARG A 73 -8.75 7.06 -0.83
C ARG A 73 -8.48 7.57 -2.24
N ARG A 74 -7.22 7.86 -2.56
CA ARG A 74 -6.72 8.31 -3.87
C ARG A 74 -5.33 7.70 -4.11
N PRO A 75 -4.96 7.42 -5.37
CA PRO A 75 -3.65 6.88 -5.68
C PRO A 75 -2.53 7.78 -5.19
N LEU A 76 -1.46 7.17 -4.69
CA LEU A 76 -0.32 7.88 -4.13
C LEU A 76 0.45 8.65 -5.21
N PHE A 77 0.79 7.96 -6.31
CA PHE A 77 1.52 8.52 -7.45
C PHE A 77 0.60 8.49 -8.68
N ARG A 78 0.47 9.63 -9.37
CA ARG A 78 -0.42 9.76 -10.54
C ARG A 78 0.33 10.40 -11.70
N GLY A 79 1.27 9.66 -12.26
CA GLY A 79 2.00 10.05 -13.47
C GLY A 79 1.25 9.69 -14.75
N ASN A 80 1.56 10.40 -15.82
CA ASN A 80 1.03 10.18 -17.17
C ASN A 80 2.07 9.61 -18.15
N SER A 81 3.36 9.60 -17.76
CA SER A 81 4.47 8.98 -18.48
C SER A 81 5.48 8.40 -17.49
N ASP A 82 6.40 7.55 -17.93
CA ASP A 82 7.42 6.96 -17.02
C ASP A 82 8.26 8.04 -16.31
N VAL A 83 8.63 9.12 -17.03
CA VAL A 83 9.38 10.25 -16.48
C VAL A 83 8.52 11.08 -15.51
N ASP A 84 7.26 11.36 -15.85
CA ASP A 84 6.34 12.07 -14.95
C ASP A 84 6.08 11.26 -13.68
N GLN A 85 5.90 9.94 -13.81
CA GLN A 85 5.73 9.02 -12.69
C GLN A 85 6.96 9.02 -11.78
N LEU A 86 8.18 8.95 -12.32
CA LEU A 86 9.42 9.12 -11.55
C LEU A 86 9.46 10.47 -10.83
N GLY A 87 9.05 11.55 -11.51
CA GLY A 87 8.90 12.87 -10.90
C GLY A 87 7.98 12.86 -9.67
N LYS A 88 6.77 12.25 -9.80
CA LYS A 88 5.82 12.10 -8.69
C LYS A 88 6.37 11.25 -7.54
N ILE A 89 7.15 10.22 -7.86
CA ILE A 89 7.82 9.41 -6.85
C ILE A 89 8.79 10.29 -6.06
N PHE A 90 9.67 11.03 -6.75
CA PHE A 90 10.66 11.89 -6.12
C PHE A 90 10.08 13.09 -5.38
N ASP A 91 8.87 13.54 -5.72
CA ASP A 91 8.12 14.54 -4.93
C ASP A 91 7.80 14.05 -3.51
N VAL A 92 7.70 12.73 -3.32
CA VAL A 92 7.38 12.12 -2.01
C VAL A 92 8.62 11.52 -1.36
N VAL A 93 9.34 10.65 -2.05
CA VAL A 93 10.49 9.92 -1.47
C VAL A 93 11.80 10.70 -1.51
N GLY A 94 11.82 11.84 -2.21
CA GLY A 94 13.03 12.60 -2.51
C GLY A 94 13.82 11.99 -3.67
N VAL A 95 14.77 12.77 -4.20
CA VAL A 95 15.72 12.23 -5.20
C VAL A 95 16.82 11.47 -4.45
N PRO A 96 17.06 10.18 -4.77
CA PRO A 96 18.09 9.39 -4.11
C PRO A 96 19.49 9.93 -4.38
N SER A 97 20.44 9.53 -3.53
CA SER A 97 21.85 9.85 -3.70
C SER A 97 22.40 9.19 -4.98
N PRO A 98 23.50 9.70 -5.55
CA PRO A 98 24.17 9.05 -6.68
C PRO A 98 24.61 7.61 -6.40
N GLU A 99 24.89 7.28 -5.13
CA GLU A 99 25.28 5.94 -4.68
C GLU A 99 24.12 4.93 -4.74
N ASP A 100 22.89 5.41 -4.46
CA ASP A 100 21.67 4.61 -4.55
C ASP A 100 21.09 4.58 -5.98
N TRP A 101 21.65 5.34 -6.93
CA TRP A 101 21.19 5.35 -8.32
C TRP A 101 21.76 4.16 -9.10
N PRO A 102 20.95 3.41 -9.86
CA PRO A 102 21.45 2.29 -10.65
C PRO A 102 22.41 2.76 -11.75
N GLN A 103 23.57 2.10 -11.88
CA GLN A 103 24.61 2.51 -12.85
C GLN A 103 24.28 2.11 -14.30
N GLU A 104 23.41 1.13 -14.48
CA GLU A 104 23.12 0.50 -15.78
C GLU A 104 22.05 1.25 -16.59
N VAL A 105 21.47 2.33 -16.05
CA VAL A 105 20.30 2.99 -16.65
C VAL A 105 20.70 4.16 -17.55
N GLY A 106 19.99 4.31 -18.66
CA GLY A 106 20.23 5.40 -19.62
C GLY A 106 19.76 6.78 -19.15
N LEU A 107 18.92 6.85 -18.10
CA LEU A 107 18.41 8.10 -17.55
C LEU A 107 19.27 8.54 -16.35
N PRO A 108 20.07 9.62 -16.46
CA PRO A 108 20.91 10.07 -15.36
C PRO A 108 20.09 10.70 -14.25
N GLN A 109 20.55 10.55 -13.01
CA GLN A 109 19.95 11.19 -11.82
C GLN A 109 19.82 12.72 -11.98
N SER A 110 20.78 13.34 -12.66
CA SER A 110 20.82 14.79 -12.91
C SER A 110 19.70 15.30 -13.80
N ALA A 111 18.93 14.42 -14.45
CA ALA A 111 17.71 14.79 -15.16
C ALA A 111 16.59 15.27 -14.21
N PHE A 112 16.71 15.01 -12.91
CA PHE A 112 15.74 15.38 -11.89
C PHE A 112 16.32 16.45 -10.96
N SER A 113 15.53 17.50 -10.68
CA SER A 113 15.92 18.52 -9.70
C SER A 113 15.98 17.91 -8.29
N PRO A 114 17.07 18.12 -7.53
CA PRO A 114 17.18 17.66 -6.16
C PRO A 114 16.03 18.20 -5.29
N ARG A 115 15.40 17.30 -4.54
CA ARG A 115 14.29 17.62 -3.61
C ARG A 115 14.33 16.68 -2.41
N PRO A 116 14.09 17.19 -1.19
CA PRO A 116 14.04 16.36 0.00
C PRO A 116 12.78 15.48 0.00
N PRO A 117 12.79 14.36 0.74
CA PRO A 117 11.58 13.59 0.99
C PRO A 117 10.51 14.43 1.69
N GLN A 118 9.26 14.24 1.32
CA GLN A 118 8.12 14.83 2.00
C GLN A 118 7.88 14.09 3.34
N PRO A 119 7.52 14.81 4.43
CA PRO A 119 7.06 14.17 5.66
C PRO A 119 5.90 13.20 5.39
N ILE A 120 6.02 11.97 5.91
CA ILE A 120 5.03 10.92 5.65
C ILE A 120 3.69 11.22 6.37
N GLU A 121 3.76 12.01 7.44
CA GLU A 121 2.63 12.47 8.24
C GLU A 121 1.66 13.31 7.41
N ASP A 122 2.17 14.16 6.52
CA ASP A 122 1.36 14.97 5.62
C ASP A 122 0.72 14.14 4.51
N LEU A 123 1.36 13.02 4.17
CA LEU A 123 0.90 12.11 3.13
C LEU A 123 -0.23 11.21 3.64
N VAL A 124 -0.10 10.68 4.85
CA VAL A 124 -1.05 9.74 5.44
C VAL A 124 -1.33 10.13 6.90
N PRO A 125 -2.09 11.23 7.14
CA PRO A 125 -2.29 11.75 8.49
C PRO A 125 -3.07 10.78 9.40
N ASP A 126 -3.97 10.00 8.81
CA ASP A 126 -4.81 9.03 9.53
C ASP A 126 -4.10 7.69 9.80
N MET A 127 -2.86 7.54 9.35
CA MET A 127 -2.06 6.33 9.59
C MET A 127 -1.33 6.45 10.93
N ASP A 128 -1.27 5.35 11.68
CA ASP A 128 -0.50 5.26 12.92
C ASP A 128 1.01 5.22 12.63
N GLU A 129 1.82 5.46 13.67
CA GLU A 129 3.28 5.50 13.55
C GLU A 129 3.89 4.18 13.06
N LEU A 130 3.35 3.02 13.49
CA LEU A 130 3.85 1.73 13.02
C LEU A 130 3.48 1.50 11.55
N GLY A 131 2.29 1.93 11.13
CA GLY A 131 1.87 1.94 9.74
C GLY A 131 2.79 2.81 8.87
N LYS A 132 3.09 4.04 9.31
CA LYS A 132 3.99 4.97 8.59
C LYS A 132 5.39 4.38 8.42
N LEU A 133 5.94 3.79 9.47
CA LEU A 133 7.23 3.10 9.44
C LEU A 133 7.24 1.96 8.43
N LEU A 134 6.20 1.13 8.42
CA LEU A 134 6.05 0.04 7.46
C LEU A 134 5.92 0.57 6.02
N LEU A 135 5.15 1.65 5.82
CA LEU A 135 4.98 2.29 4.52
C LEU A 135 6.32 2.80 3.97
N LEU A 136 7.13 3.48 4.78
CA LEU A 136 8.46 3.94 4.38
C LEU A 136 9.37 2.78 3.96
N ARG A 137 9.25 1.62 4.61
CA ARG A 137 10.02 0.42 4.27
C ARG A 137 9.59 -0.22 2.94
N PHE A 138 8.31 -0.12 2.57
CA PHE A 138 7.83 -0.52 1.25
C PHE A 138 8.26 0.46 0.15
N LEU A 139 8.28 1.77 0.45
CA LEU A 139 8.61 2.84 -0.50
C LEU A 139 10.12 3.18 -0.56
N SER A 140 10.99 2.24 -0.18
CA SER A 140 12.44 2.37 -0.38
C SER A 140 12.78 2.38 -1.88
N PHE A 141 13.48 3.42 -2.34
CA PHE A 141 13.95 3.53 -3.72
C PHE A 141 14.87 2.37 -4.08
N ASN A 142 15.94 2.16 -3.29
CA ASN A 142 16.87 1.06 -3.51
C ASN A 142 16.18 -0.29 -3.22
N PRO A 143 16.05 -1.19 -4.22
CA PRO A 143 15.31 -2.44 -4.07
C PRO A 143 15.94 -3.38 -3.04
N SER A 144 17.26 -3.32 -2.83
CA SER A 144 17.95 -4.11 -1.80
C SER A 144 17.66 -3.65 -0.38
N ARG A 145 17.19 -2.41 -0.20
CA ARG A 145 16.80 -1.84 1.11
C ARG A 145 15.28 -1.91 1.34
N ARG A 146 14.53 -2.40 0.35
CA ARG A 146 13.08 -2.58 0.45
C ARG A 146 12.77 -3.80 1.31
N ILE A 147 11.82 -3.65 2.23
CA ILE A 147 11.42 -4.75 3.13
C ILE A 147 10.96 -5.96 2.34
N SER A 148 11.27 -7.18 2.79
CA SER A 148 10.77 -8.41 2.18
C SER A 148 9.33 -8.71 2.61
N ALA A 149 8.61 -9.56 1.87
CA ALA A 149 7.27 -9.97 2.26
C ALA A 149 7.26 -10.67 3.64
N TYR A 150 8.29 -11.47 3.92
CA TYR A 150 8.45 -12.19 5.18
C TYR A 150 8.64 -11.22 6.37
N ASP A 151 9.53 -10.24 6.21
CA ASP A 151 9.80 -9.24 7.24
C ASP A 151 8.61 -8.29 7.44
N ALA A 152 7.91 -7.96 6.35
CA ALA A 152 6.71 -7.14 6.41
C ALA A 152 5.60 -7.82 7.22
N LEU A 153 5.35 -9.11 7.00
CA LEU A 153 4.36 -9.87 7.79
C LEU A 153 4.74 -9.97 9.27
N SER A 154 6.04 -9.97 9.57
CA SER A 154 6.56 -10.01 10.94
C SER A 154 6.55 -8.64 11.62
N HIS A 155 6.21 -7.56 10.90
CA HIS A 155 6.27 -6.19 11.42
C HIS A 155 5.28 -5.96 12.58
N PRO A 156 5.66 -5.20 13.64
CA PRO A 156 4.81 -4.93 14.80
C PRO A 156 3.43 -4.34 14.46
N TYR A 157 3.33 -3.62 13.33
CA TYR A 157 2.06 -3.13 12.80
C TYR A 157 1.00 -4.24 12.72
N PHE A 158 1.34 -5.40 12.16
CA PHE A 158 0.38 -6.51 12.03
C PHE A 158 0.13 -7.25 13.34
N GLN A 159 1.10 -7.29 14.26
CA GLN A 159 0.93 -7.90 15.59
C GLN A 159 -0.08 -7.12 16.46
N SER A 160 -0.12 -5.79 16.29
CA SER A 160 -1.09 -4.93 16.99
C SER A 160 -2.54 -5.16 16.53
N LEU A 161 -2.73 -5.49 15.24
CA LEU A 161 -4.03 -5.80 14.66
C LEU A 161 -4.58 -7.13 15.17
N ASP A 162 -3.73 -8.14 15.34
CA ASP A 162 -4.10 -9.43 15.92
C ASP A 162 -4.69 -9.27 17.32
N SER A 163 -4.05 -8.43 18.13
CA SER A 163 -4.44 -8.16 19.52
C SER A 163 -5.76 -7.40 19.61
N THR A 164 -5.93 -6.39 18.76
CA THR A 164 -7.17 -5.60 18.64
C THR A 164 -8.33 -6.45 18.15
N SER A 165 -8.10 -7.32 17.16
CA SER A 165 -9.12 -8.23 16.64
C SER A 165 -9.63 -9.19 17.72
N LYS A 166 -8.72 -9.80 18.50
CA LYS A 166 -9.08 -10.69 19.61
C LYS A 166 -9.92 -9.99 20.68
N SER A 167 -9.65 -8.72 20.96
CA SER A 167 -10.44 -7.91 21.90
C SER A 167 -11.84 -7.58 21.37
N LEU A 168 -11.99 -7.22 20.10
CA LEU A 168 -13.31 -6.97 19.49
C LEU A 168 -14.19 -8.22 19.43
N TYR A 169 -13.61 -9.41 19.26
CA TYR A 169 -14.35 -10.67 19.29
C TYR A 169 -14.57 -11.24 20.70
N ALA A 170 -13.99 -10.63 21.74
CA ALA A 170 -14.19 -11.03 23.14
C ALA A 170 -15.46 -10.41 23.76
N GLN A 171 -16.15 -9.51 23.06
CA GLN A 171 -17.46 -9.03 23.49
C GLN A 171 -18.52 -10.09 23.16
N PRO A 172 -19.26 -10.63 24.14
CA PRO A 172 -20.31 -11.59 23.87
C PRO A 172 -21.36 -10.94 22.96
N PHE A 173 -21.67 -11.58 21.84
CA PHE A 173 -22.79 -11.17 21.00
C PHE A 173 -24.05 -11.07 21.87
N PRO A 174 -24.77 -9.93 21.89
CA PRO A 174 -26.06 -9.88 22.55
C PRO A 174 -27.01 -10.83 21.82
N SER A 175 -27.27 -11.97 22.43
CA SER A 175 -28.25 -12.96 22.00
C SER A 175 -29.64 -12.36 22.17
N LYS A 176 -30.12 -11.63 21.17
CA LYS A 176 -31.56 -11.39 21.03
C LYS A 176 -32.15 -12.63 20.35
N LYS A 177 -32.60 -13.59 21.16
CA LYS A 177 -33.62 -14.54 20.69
C LYS A 177 -34.88 -13.73 20.39
N PRO A 178 -35.48 -13.82 19.19
CA PRO A 178 -36.81 -13.28 18.99
C PRO A 178 -37.77 -14.07 19.88
N SER A 179 -38.37 -13.42 20.88
CA SER A 179 -39.50 -13.97 21.62
C SER A 179 -40.71 -14.04 20.69
N LEU A 180 -41.29 -15.22 20.55
CA LEU A 180 -42.44 -15.50 19.68
C LEU A 180 -43.78 -14.94 20.21
N GLU A 181 -43.78 -13.77 20.88
CA GLU A 181 -45.00 -13.18 21.46
C GLU A 181 -45.45 -11.86 20.83
N GLU A 182 -44.65 -11.18 19.99
CA GLU A 182 -45.05 -9.91 19.35
C GLU A 182 -45.63 -10.08 17.92
N ARG A 183 -46.50 -11.08 17.73
CA ARG A 183 -47.31 -11.22 16.50
C ARG A 183 -48.81 -11.33 16.75
N ALA A 184 -49.28 -10.97 17.94
CA ALA A 184 -50.69 -10.88 18.26
C ALA A 184 -51.00 -9.63 19.10
N ALA A 185 -50.97 -8.47 18.46
CA ALA A 185 -51.65 -7.25 18.89
C ALA A 185 -51.93 -6.36 17.67
#